data_AF-A0A8T5J0W2-F1
#
_entry.id   AF-A0A8T5J0W2-F1
#
_cell.length_a   1.000
_cell.length_b   1.000
_cell.length_c   1.000
_cell.angle_alpha   90.00
_cell.angle_beta   90.00
_cell.angle_gamma   90.00
#
_symmetry.space_group_name_H-M   'P 1'
#
loop_
_entity.id
_entity.type
_entity.pdbx_description
1 polymer ?
#
loop_
_entity_poly.entity_id
_entity_poly.type
_entity_poly.pdbx_seq_one_letter_code
_entity_poly.pdbx_strand_id
1 'polypeptide(L)' 'MNLTLLVLIICIIAHFLRNWLRILGLFFGGGTTVVVAKRLGKKFMGFEIESKFVNLSDQHLLSTIN' A
#
# COMPACT_ATOMS: atom_id res chain seq x y z
N MET A 1 -19.28 29.02 -6.30
CA MET A 1 -19.03 27.76 -5.55
C MET A 1 -18.60 28.16 -4.14
N ASN A 2 -19.33 27.77 -3.10
CA ASN A 2 -19.13 28.26 -1.73
C ASN A 2 -17.84 27.64 -1.13
N LEU A 3 -17.04 28.43 -0.40
CA LEU A 3 -15.72 27.98 0.13
C LEU A 3 -15.85 26.71 0.99
N THR A 4 -16.92 26.60 1.76
CA THR A 4 -17.25 25.42 2.58
C THR A 4 -17.45 24.16 1.75
N LEU A 5 -18.07 24.28 0.58
CA LEU A 5 -18.30 23.16 -0.33
C LEU A 5 -16.98 22.68 -0.97
N LEU A 6 -16.10 23.62 -1.31
CA LEU A 6 -14.77 23.31 -1.84
C LEU A 6 -13.92 22.56 -0.82
N VAL A 7 -13.92 22.99 0.45
CA VAL A 7 -13.21 22.31 1.54
C VAL A 7 -13.75 20.89 1.75
N LEU A 8 -15.07 20.72 1.76
CA LEU A 8 -15.71 19.40 1.92
C LEU A 8 -15.30 18.43 0.79
N ILE A 9 -15.31 18.90 -0.46
CA ILE A 9 -14.91 18.10 -1.62
C ILE A 9 -13.44 17.67 -1.50
N ILE A 10 -12.53 18.57 -1.12
CA ILE A 10 -11.12 18.25 -0.92
C ILE A 10 -10.94 17.21 0.19
N CYS A 11 -11.65 17.34 1.31
CA CYS A 11 -11.59 16.35 2.40
C CYS A 11 -12.07 14.96 1.96
N ILE A 12 -13.16 14.89 1.18
CA ILE A 12 -13.68 13.62 0.64
C ILE A 12 -12.65 12.99 -0.31
N ILE A 13 -12.10 13.76 -1.24
CA ILE A 13 -11.09 13.29 -2.20
C ILE A 13 -9.83 12.81 -1.46
N ALA A 14 -9.34 13.59 -0.48
CA ALA A 14 -8.18 13.24 0.31
C ALA A 14 -8.41 11.95 1.11
N HIS A 15 -9.60 11.78 1.71
CA HIS A 15 -9.96 10.57 2.43
C HIS A 15 -10.01 9.34 1.49
N PHE A 16 -10.58 9.51 0.29
CA PHE A 16 -10.66 8.46 -0.70
C PHE A 16 -9.27 8.04 -1.21
N LEU A 17 -8.43 9.02 -1.57
CA LEU A 17 -7.04 8.79 -1.98
C LEU A 17 -6.22 8.11 -0.87
N ARG A 18 -6.47 8.46 0.40
CA ARG A 18 -5.74 7.84 1.52
C ARG A 18 -6.03 6.35 1.65
N ASN A 19 -7.29 5.95 1.42
CA ASN A 19 -7.81 4.60 1.62
C ASN A 19 -7.71 3.69 0.39
N TRP A 20 -7.69 4.26 -0.82
CA TRP A 20 -7.76 3.50 -2.08
C TRP A 20 -6.47 3.47 -2.89
N LEU A 21 -5.45 4.26 -2.52
CA LEU A 21 -4.15 4.17 -3.17
C LEU A 21 -3.53 2.80 -2.90
N ARG A 22 -3.59 1.92 -3.90
CA ARG A 22 -2.98 0.59 -3.89
C ARG A 22 -1.60 0.70 -4.53
N ILE A 23 -0.59 0.24 -3.82
CA ILE A 23 0.75 0.09 -4.39
C ILE A 23 0.73 -1.21 -5.21
N LEU A 24 0.91 -1.10 -6.53
CA LEU A 24 1.03 -2.22 -7.44
C LEU A 24 2.51 -2.41 -7.78
N GLY A 25 3.07 -3.58 -7.44
CA GLY A 25 4.40 -3.98 -7.88
C GLY A 25 4.33 -5.25 -8.71
N LEU A 26 5.05 -5.30 -9.83
CA LEU A 26 5.07 -6.47 -10.72
C LEU A 26 6.22 -7.44 -10.39
N PHE A 27 7.21 -7.00 -9.60
CA PHE A 27 8.36 -7.79 -9.15
C PHE A 27 8.75 -7.28 -7.77
N PHE A 28 8.41 -8.03 -6.72
CA PHE A 28 8.65 -7.59 -5.35
C PHE A 28 9.98 -8.08 -4.79
N GLY A 29 10.57 -9.13 -5.37
CA GLY A 29 11.83 -9.70 -4.90
C GLY A 29 11.78 -9.96 -3.39
N GLY A 30 12.72 -9.35 -2.64
CA GLY A 30 12.78 -9.47 -1.19
C GLY A 30 11.68 -8.73 -0.40
N GLY A 31 10.72 -8.08 -1.06
CA GLY A 31 9.52 -7.55 -0.41
C GLY A 31 9.65 -6.19 0.27
N THR A 32 10.71 -5.42 0.01
CA THR A 32 10.94 -4.10 0.66
C THR A 32 9.76 -3.14 0.46
N THR A 33 9.23 -3.07 -0.77
CA THR A 33 8.04 -2.26 -1.09
C THR A 33 6.79 -2.75 -0.36
N VAL A 34 6.62 -4.07 -0.17
CA VAL A 34 5.51 -4.66 0.62
C VAL A 34 5.62 -4.25 2.08
N VAL A 35 6.81 -4.37 2.66
CA VAL A 35 7.08 -4.04 4.07
C VAL A 35 6.83 -2.56 4.33
N VAL A 36 7.32 -1.67 3.46
CA VAL A 36 7.09 -0.22 3.59
C VAL A 36 5.61 0.12 3.42
N ALA A 37 4.93 -0.47 2.43
CA ALA A 37 3.48 -0.27 2.23
C ALA A 37 2.67 -0.69 3.47
N LYS A 38 3.03 -1.83 4.07
CA LYS A 38 2.40 -2.33 5.31
C LYS A 38 2.61 -1.37 6.48
N ARG A 39 3.85 -0.89 6.71
CA ARG A 39 4.18 0.06 7.78
C ARG A 39 3.41 1.38 7.64
N LEU A 40 3.13 1.81 6.42
CA LEU A 40 2.36 3.02 6.13
C LEU A 40 0.84 2.82 6.17
N GLY A 41 0.36 1.62 6.52
CA GLY A 41 -1.06 1.28 6.53
C GLY A 41 -1.71 1.30 5.13
N LYS A 42 -0.89 1.17 4.08
CA LYS A 42 -1.36 1.18 2.69
C LYS A 42 -1.74 -0.22 2.24
N LYS A 43 -2.78 -0.29 1.41
CA LYS A 43 -3.10 -1.51 0.67
C LYS A 43 -2.05 -1.67 -0.43
N PHE A 44 -1.58 -2.89 -0.64
CA PHE A 44 -0.67 -3.24 -1.72
C PHE A 44 -1.14 -4.52 -2.39
N MET A 45 -0.77 -4.70 -3.65
CA MET A 45 -1.00 -5.91 -4.42
C MET A 45 0.22 -6.17 -5.29
N GLY A 46 0.59 -7.44 -5.41
CA GLY A 46 1.80 -7.80 -6.10
C GLY A 46 1.81 -9.16 -6.72
N PHE A 47 2.61 -9.27 -7.77
CA PHE A 47 2.96 -10.52 -8.40
C PHE A 47 4.47 -10.71 -8.32
N GLU A 48 4.89 -11.95 -8.15
CA GLU A 48 6.28 -12.36 -8.17
C GLU A 48 6.30 -13.75 -8.81
N ILE A 49 7.18 -13.93 -9.79
CA ILE A 49 7.21 -15.13 -10.62
C ILE A 49 7.96 -16.24 -9.89
N GLU A 50 9.01 -15.88 -9.15
CA GLU A 50 9.82 -16.85 -8.41
C GLU A 50 9.28 -17.06 -6.99
N SER A 51 8.77 -18.26 -6.73
CA SER A 51 8.18 -18.63 -5.43
C SER A 51 9.11 -18.42 -4.23
N LYS A 52 10.43 -18.52 -4.42
CA LYS A 52 11.42 -18.27 -3.36
C LYS A 52 11.34 -16.85 -2.81
N PHE A 53 11.05 -15.86 -3.66
CA PHE A 53 10.95 -14.46 -3.28
C PHE A 53 9.59 -14.14 -2.64
N VAL A 54 8.52 -14.83 -3.05
CA VAL A 54 7.22 -14.77 -2.36
C VAL A 54 7.37 -15.18 -0.90
N ASN A 55 7.97 -16.36 -0.65
CA ASN A 55 8.16 -16.88 0.70
C ASN A 55 9.02 -15.96 1.57
N LEU A 56 10.09 -15.40 1.01
CA LEU A 56 10.96 -14.46 1.71
C LEU A 56 10.23 -13.15 2.05
N SER A 57 9.45 -12.62 1.11
CA SER A 57 8.64 -11.42 1.30
C SER A 57 7.56 -11.62 2.37
N ASP A 58 6.93 -12.80 2.43
CA ASP A 58 5.95 -13.14 3.47
C ASP A 58 6.59 -13.24 4.85
N GLN A 59 7.78 -13.85 4.96
CA GLN A 59 8.54 -13.88 6.21
C GLN A 59 8.87 -12.47 6.70
N HIS A 60 9.32 -11.57 5.82
CA HIS A 60 9.59 -10.17 6.15
C HIS A 60 8.32 -9.40 6.54
N LEU A 61 7.19 -9.70 5.89
CA LEU A 61 5.92 -9.09 6.22
C LEU A 61 5.42 -9.52 7.61
N LEU A 62 5.52 -10.81 7.94
CA LEU A 62 5.14 -11.35 9.24
C LEU A 62 6.03 -10.81 10.36
N SER A 63 7.34 -10.72 10.15
CA SER A 63 8.27 -10.18 11.15
C SER A 63 8.08 -8.68 11.41
N THR A 64 7.43 -7.95 10.50
CA THR A 64 7.11 -6.53 10.68
C THR A 64 5.86 -6.29 11.55
N ILE A 65 5.10 -7.34 11.89
CA ILE A 65 3.83 -7.25 12.64
C ILE A 65 4.00 -7.55 14.15
N ASN A 66 5.18 -8.03 14.57
CA ASN A 66 5.55 -8.16 15.98
C ASN A 66 6.25 -6.89 16.50
#